data_AF-T1HVT8-F1
#
_entry.id   AF-T1HVT8-F1
#
_cell.length_a   1.000
_cell.length_b   1.000
_cell.length_c   1.000
_cell.angle_alpha   90.00
_cell.angle_beta   90.00
_cell.angle_gamma   90.00
#
_symmetry.space_group_name_H-M   'P 1'
#
loop_
_entity.id
_entity.type
_entity.pdbx_description
1 polymer ?
#
loop_
_entity_poly.entity_id
_entity_poly.type
_entity_poly.pdbx_seq_one_letter_code
_entity_poly.pdbx_strand_id
1 'polypeptide(L)'
;LYVAVLVCIAAPVETNPCYPSPCGPYSQCRAVNGQSVCSCLAGYKGVPPTCRPECVVNSDCGHNEACSNQKCRNPCPGTCGVGARCEVVNHNPICSCPSRYTGDPFVRCHPIPDAPVQQAPTNPCIPSPCGPNSQCKQSGESPSCSCLEGYLGIPPNCRPECVSNSECTSHL
;
A
#
# COMPACT_ATOMS: atom_id res chain seq x y z
N LEU A 1 82.23 -54.86 22.27
CA LEU A 1 80.77 -54.70 22.01
C LEU A 1 80.43 -53.24 22.25
N TYR A 2 80.11 -52.44 21.23
CA TYR A 2 79.27 -51.24 21.37
C TYR A 2 78.87 -50.82 19.96
N VAL A 3 77.77 -51.41 19.46
CA VAL A 3 77.12 -50.94 18.24
C VAL A 3 76.24 -49.77 18.68
N ALA A 4 76.64 -48.55 18.32
CA ALA A 4 75.83 -47.36 18.54
C ALA A 4 74.59 -47.43 17.65
N VAL A 5 73.46 -47.81 18.24
CA VAL A 5 72.15 -47.76 17.60
C VAL A 5 71.79 -46.29 17.43
N LEU A 6 72.03 -45.74 16.24
CA LEU A 6 71.41 -44.49 15.79
C LEU A 6 69.91 -44.75 15.67
N VAL A 7 69.18 -44.50 16.75
CA VAL A 7 67.72 -44.43 16.71
C VAL A 7 67.38 -43.24 15.82
N CYS A 8 66.96 -43.51 14.59
CA CYS A 8 66.30 -42.53 13.75
C CYS A 8 64.95 -42.20 14.41
N ILE A 9 64.95 -41.25 15.33
CA ILE A 9 63.71 -40.67 15.85
C ILE A 9 63.12 -39.88 14.69
N ALA A 10 62.21 -40.51 13.93
CA ALA A 10 61.35 -39.80 13.01
C ALA A 10 60.62 -38.73 13.82
N ALA A 11 60.85 -37.45 13.50
CA ALA A 11 60.08 -36.36 14.10
C ALA A 11 58.58 -36.70 13.93
N PRO A 12 57.75 -36.50 14.97
CA PRO A 12 56.31 -36.73 14.83
C PRO A 12 55.84 -35.88 13.64
N VAL A 13 55.30 -36.54 12.62
CA VAL A 13 54.67 -35.85 11.50
C VAL A 13 53.46 -35.14 12.09
N GLU A 14 53.54 -33.82 12.24
CA GLU A 14 52.41 -32.95 12.57
C GLU A 14 51.39 -33.07 11.43
N THR A 15 50.56 -34.11 11.50
CA THR A 15 49.45 -34.31 10.60
C THR A 15 48.44 -33.22 10.91
N ASN A 16 48.16 -32.35 9.93
CA ASN A 16 47.18 -31.28 10.09
C ASN A 16 45.83 -31.88 10.53
N PRO A 17 45.35 -31.59 11.77
CA PRO A 17 44.14 -32.21 12.31
C PRO A 17 42.85 -31.76 11.58
N CYS A 18 42.95 -30.76 10.70
CA CYS A 18 41.86 -30.29 9.84
C CYS A 18 41.87 -30.92 8.44
N TYR A 19 42.74 -31.90 8.14
CA TYR A 19 42.78 -32.54 6.82
C TYR A 19 42.78 -34.09 6.90
N PRO A 20 41.71 -34.77 6.44
CA PRO A 20 40.43 -34.20 5.99
C PRO A 20 39.65 -33.54 7.15
N SER A 21 38.81 -32.55 6.85
CA SER A 21 38.12 -31.78 7.89
C SER A 21 37.14 -32.64 8.70
N PRO A 22 37.25 -32.69 10.04
CA PRO A 22 36.31 -33.42 10.89
C PRO A 22 35.05 -32.62 11.25
N CYS A 23 34.96 -31.34 10.86
CA CYS A 23 33.98 -30.39 11.39
C CYS A 23 32.59 -30.40 10.74
N GLY A 24 32.36 -31.24 9.73
CA GLY A 24 31.08 -31.27 9.02
C GLY A 24 30.80 -30.03 8.15
N PRO A 25 29.65 -29.99 7.46
CA PRO A 25 29.27 -28.88 6.60
C PRO A 25 29.06 -27.57 7.37
N TYR A 26 29.20 -26.45 6.68
CA TYR A 26 28.98 -25.10 7.20
C TYR A 26 29.78 -24.75 8.46
N SER A 27 30.90 -25.42 8.66
CA SER A 27 31.78 -25.28 9.80
C SER A 27 33.20 -24.93 9.36
N GLN A 28 33.89 -24.11 10.15
CA GLN A 28 35.32 -23.84 9.99
C GLN A 28 36.13 -24.70 10.98
N CYS A 29 37.21 -25.30 10.48
CA CYS A 29 38.18 -26.02 11.30
C CYS A 29 39.38 -25.12 11.60
N ARG A 30 39.80 -25.05 12.86
CA ARG A 30 41.03 -24.40 13.29
C ARG A 30 41.88 -25.39 14.08
N ALA A 31 43.13 -25.55 13.69
CA ALA A 31 44.10 -26.33 14.46
C ALA A 31 44.57 -25.50 15.67
N VAL A 32 44.36 -26.02 16.88
CA VAL A 32 44.81 -25.39 18.13
C VAL A 32 45.53 -26.47 18.95
N ASN A 33 46.82 -26.28 19.23
CA ASN A 33 47.66 -27.25 19.97
C ASN A 33 47.63 -28.68 19.38
N GLY A 34 47.70 -28.80 18.04
CA GLY A 34 47.64 -30.10 17.35
C GLY A 34 46.25 -30.78 17.35
N GLN A 35 45.21 -30.12 17.87
CA GLN A 35 43.83 -30.61 17.88
C GLN A 35 42.94 -29.82 16.92
N SER A 36 41.91 -30.47 16.38
CA SER A 36 40.88 -29.82 15.57
C SER A 36 39.83 -29.16 16.46
N VAL A 37 39.66 -27.85 16.29
CA VAL A 37 38.59 -27.07 16.92
C VAL A 37 37.62 -26.62 15.85
N CYS A 38 36.36 -26.99 15.98
CA CYS A 38 35.31 -26.69 15.03
C CYS A 38 34.43 -25.54 15.52
N SER A 39 34.01 -24.65 14.62
CA SER A 39 32.97 -23.65 14.88
C SER A 39 32.09 -23.45 13.65
N CYS A 40 30.83 -23.03 13.82
CA CYS A 40 29.98 -22.73 12.67
C CYS A 40 30.47 -21.49 11.92
N LEU A 41 30.31 -21.48 10.60
CA LEU A 41 30.52 -20.28 9.79
C LEU A 41 29.53 -19.18 10.18
N ALA A 42 29.89 -17.92 9.90
CA ALA A 42 29.03 -16.78 10.19
C ALA A 42 27.66 -16.92 9.51
N GLY A 43 26.59 -16.80 10.30
CA GLY A 43 25.20 -16.94 9.82
C GLY A 43 24.62 -18.36 9.91
N TYR A 44 25.41 -19.36 10.30
CA TYR A 44 24.93 -20.70 10.60
C TYR A 44 24.73 -20.88 12.11
N LYS A 45 23.70 -21.63 12.48
CA LYS A 45 23.29 -21.90 13.88
C LYS A 45 23.58 -23.35 14.25
N GLY A 46 23.79 -23.60 15.54
CA GLY A 46 24.05 -24.93 16.09
C GLY A 46 25.48 -25.12 16.57
N VAL A 47 25.91 -26.37 16.67
CA VAL A 47 27.26 -26.76 17.08
C VAL A 47 27.79 -27.75 16.03
N PRO A 48 29.04 -27.64 15.57
CA PRO A 48 29.61 -28.61 14.64
C PRO A 48 29.52 -30.05 15.18
N PRO A 49 29.31 -31.06 14.32
CA PRO A 49 29.22 -30.99 12.86
C PRO A 49 27.83 -30.67 12.31
N THR A 50 26.86 -30.35 13.16
CA THR A 50 25.45 -30.14 12.79
C THR A 50 25.09 -28.67 12.62
N CYS A 51 26.04 -27.85 12.20
CA CYS A 51 25.77 -26.47 11.82
C CYS A 51 24.76 -26.44 10.67
N ARG A 52 23.73 -25.61 10.82
CA ARG A 52 22.64 -25.48 9.85
C ARG A 52 22.35 -24.01 9.56
N PRO A 53 21.79 -23.68 8.38
CA PRO A 53 21.34 -22.32 8.12
C PRO A 53 20.23 -21.91 9.11
N GLU A 54 19.90 -20.63 9.13
CA GLU A 54 18.79 -20.14 9.95
C GLU A 54 17.46 -20.78 9.55
N CYS A 55 17.22 -20.95 8.25
CA CYS A 55 16.06 -21.65 7.71
C CYS A 55 16.44 -22.45 6.45
N VAL A 56 15.69 -23.50 6.19
CA VAL A 56 15.66 -24.25 4.92
C VAL A 56 14.27 -24.15 4.29
N VAL A 57 13.24 -24.05 5.14
CA VAL A 57 11.84 -23.94 4.73
C VAL A 57 11.16 -22.77 5.46
N ASN A 58 10.05 -22.27 4.91
CA ASN A 58 9.31 -21.16 5.51
C ASN A 58 8.84 -21.44 6.94
N SER A 59 8.49 -22.69 7.25
CA SER A 59 8.06 -23.10 8.60
C SER A 59 9.16 -23.04 9.66
N ASP A 60 10.42 -22.85 9.29
CA ASP A 60 11.51 -22.58 10.23
C ASP A 60 11.48 -21.14 10.75
N CYS A 61 10.75 -20.25 10.05
CA CYS A 61 10.66 -18.83 10.35
C CYS A 61 9.39 -18.50 11.15
N GLY A 62 9.36 -17.31 11.75
CA GLY A 62 8.13 -16.79 12.34
C GLY A 62 7.01 -16.63 11.29
N HIS A 63 5.76 -16.56 11.74
CA HIS A 63 4.60 -16.47 10.84
C HIS A 63 4.64 -15.24 9.89
N ASN A 64 5.33 -14.17 10.33
CA ASN A 64 5.48 -12.90 9.61
C ASN A 64 6.75 -12.84 8.73
N GLU A 65 7.47 -13.95 8.57
CA GLU A 65 8.75 -14.03 7.88
C GLU A 65 8.75 -15.20 6.89
N ALA A 66 9.54 -15.12 5.83
CA ALA A 66 9.73 -16.20 4.87
C ALA A 66 11.20 -16.58 4.79
N CYS A 67 11.48 -17.83 4.43
CA CYS A 67 12.84 -18.28 4.21
C CYS A 67 13.32 -17.80 2.85
N SER A 68 14.30 -16.89 2.84
CA SER A 68 14.92 -16.37 1.64
C SER A 68 16.43 -16.35 1.80
N ASN A 69 17.14 -17.05 0.90
CA ASN A 69 18.59 -17.19 0.95
C ASN A 69 19.09 -17.68 2.32
N GLN A 70 18.48 -18.76 2.83
CA GLN A 70 18.85 -19.40 4.11
C GLN A 70 18.68 -18.50 5.35
N LYS A 71 17.92 -17.40 5.24
CA LYS A 71 17.60 -16.48 6.33
C LYS A 71 16.10 -16.18 6.39
N CYS A 72 15.60 -16.00 7.60
CA CYS A 72 14.23 -15.54 7.82
C CYS A 72 14.17 -14.03 7.56
N ARG A 73 13.31 -13.61 6.65
CA ARG A 73 13.14 -12.19 6.28
C ARG A 73 11.67 -11.87 6.09
N ASN A 74 11.28 -10.65 6.42
CA ASN A 74 9.96 -10.15 6.06
C ASN A 74 9.84 -10.06 4.53
N PRO A 75 8.85 -10.71 3.89
CA PRO A 75 8.68 -10.69 2.45
C PRO A 75 8.00 -9.42 1.91
N CYS A 76 7.52 -8.49 2.74
CA CYS A 76 6.81 -7.28 2.30
C CYS A 76 7.67 -6.20 1.59
N PRO A 77 8.91 -5.90 2.04
CA PRO A 77 9.69 -4.83 1.44
C PRO A 77 9.94 -5.06 -0.05
N GLY A 78 9.41 -4.18 -0.89
CA GLY A 78 9.56 -4.24 -2.35
C GLY A 78 8.54 -5.12 -3.09
N THR A 79 7.55 -5.71 -2.41
CA THR A 79 6.55 -6.56 -3.06
C THR A 79 5.27 -5.82 -3.45
N CYS A 80 4.78 -4.91 -2.61
CA CYS A 80 3.53 -4.18 -2.88
C CYS A 80 3.77 -2.84 -3.58
N GLY A 81 2.75 -2.40 -4.34
CA GLY A 81 2.74 -1.13 -5.05
C GLY A 81 2.62 0.09 -4.16
N VAL A 82 2.68 1.28 -4.77
CA VAL A 82 2.66 2.55 -4.04
C VAL A 82 1.30 2.77 -3.36
N GLY A 83 1.32 3.06 -2.05
CA GLY A 83 0.09 3.31 -1.28
C GLY A 83 -0.70 2.03 -0.92
N ALA A 84 -0.17 0.85 -1.24
CA ALA A 84 -0.73 -0.42 -0.82
C ALA A 84 -0.26 -0.81 0.59
N ARG A 85 -1.11 -1.52 1.32
CA ARG A 85 -0.80 -2.14 2.60
C ARG A 85 -0.31 -3.57 2.36
N CYS A 86 0.82 -3.93 2.96
CA CYS A 86 1.34 -5.29 2.93
C CYS A 86 1.10 -5.99 4.27
N GLU A 87 0.56 -7.21 4.23
CA GLU A 87 0.45 -8.11 5.37
C GLU A 87 1.06 -9.46 5.02
N VAL A 88 1.74 -10.10 5.96
CA VAL A 88 2.32 -11.44 5.75
C VAL A 88 1.35 -12.47 6.31
N VAL A 89 0.87 -13.37 5.45
CA VAL A 89 -0.05 -14.45 5.82
C VAL A 89 0.56 -15.76 5.37
N ASN A 90 0.81 -16.69 6.31
CA ASN A 90 1.46 -17.97 6.02
C ASN A 90 2.78 -17.80 5.23
N HIS A 91 3.65 -16.90 5.68
CA HIS A 91 4.93 -16.57 5.03
C HIS A 91 4.80 -15.94 3.63
N ASN A 92 3.60 -15.59 3.18
CA ASN A 92 3.35 -14.95 1.88
C ASN A 92 2.93 -13.49 2.05
N PRO A 93 3.49 -12.55 1.28
CA PRO A 93 3.06 -11.16 1.29
C PRO A 93 1.72 -11.02 0.56
N ILE A 94 0.76 -10.38 1.22
CA ILE A 94 -0.56 -10.04 0.69
C ILE A 94 -0.67 -8.52 0.59
N CYS A 95 -0.90 -8.03 -0.63
CA CYS A 95 -1.03 -6.61 -0.92
C CYS A 95 -2.51 -6.24 -1.03
N SER A 96 -2.93 -5.18 -0.34
CA SER A 96 -4.31 -4.66 -0.40
C SER A 96 -4.33 -3.13 -0.41
N CYS A 97 -5.30 -2.52 -1.09
CA CYS A 97 -5.52 -1.09 -0.95
C CYS A 97 -6.22 -0.79 0.39
N PRO A 98 -5.75 0.21 1.16
CA PRO A 98 -6.38 0.58 2.42
C PRO A 98 -7.79 1.14 2.21
N SER A 99 -8.57 1.24 3.29
CA SER A 99 -9.91 1.83 3.25
C SER A 99 -9.88 3.22 2.62
N ARG A 100 -10.88 3.53 1.79
CA ARG A 100 -10.98 4.77 0.98
C ARG A 100 -10.00 4.88 -0.19
N TYR A 101 -9.25 3.81 -0.51
CA TYR A 101 -8.40 3.73 -1.69
C TYR A 101 -8.85 2.57 -2.61
N THR A 102 -8.56 2.69 -3.91
CA THR A 102 -8.83 1.72 -4.96
C THR A 102 -7.66 1.67 -5.97
N GLY A 103 -7.70 0.74 -6.92
CA GLY A 103 -6.62 0.49 -7.88
C GLY A 103 -6.01 -0.90 -7.74
N ASP A 104 -4.81 -1.06 -8.31
CA ASP A 104 -4.05 -2.32 -8.27
C ASP A 104 -3.04 -2.28 -7.10
N PRO A 105 -3.16 -3.16 -6.08
CA PRO A 105 -2.25 -3.22 -4.94
C PRO A 105 -0.79 -3.55 -5.27
N PHE A 106 -0.48 -4.11 -6.43
CA PHE A 106 0.89 -4.39 -6.88
C PHE A 106 1.50 -3.23 -7.67
N VAL A 107 0.68 -2.28 -8.13
CA VAL A 107 1.13 -1.11 -8.90
C VAL A 107 0.97 0.17 -8.08
N ARG A 108 -0.27 0.57 -7.81
CA ARG A 108 -0.61 1.79 -7.08
C ARG A 108 -2.06 1.80 -6.62
N CYS A 109 -2.26 2.15 -5.35
CA CYS A 109 -3.55 2.53 -4.80
C CYS A 109 -3.74 4.05 -4.85
N HIS A 110 -4.95 4.51 -5.18
CA HIS A 110 -5.34 5.92 -5.24
C HIS A 110 -6.67 6.15 -4.48
N PRO A 111 -6.93 7.36 -3.96
CA PRO A 111 -8.17 7.64 -3.25
C PRO A 111 -9.40 7.36 -4.11
N ILE A 112 -10.43 6.77 -3.51
CA ILE A 112 -11.74 6.60 -4.14
C ILE A 112 -12.35 7.99 -4.33
N PRO A 113 -12.74 8.39 -5.55
CA PRO A 113 -13.41 9.66 -5.77
C PRO A 113 -14.67 9.76 -4.91
N ASP A 114 -14.89 10.92 -4.28
CA ASP A 114 -16.15 11.15 -3.61
C ASP A 114 -17.29 11.07 -4.63
N ALA A 115 -18.44 10.53 -4.20
CA ALA A 115 -19.62 10.51 -5.05
C ALA A 115 -19.92 11.95 -5.51
N PRO A 116 -20.35 12.15 -6.77
CA PRO A 116 -20.77 13.47 -7.21
C PRO A 116 -21.86 13.94 -6.26
N VAL A 117 -21.61 15.08 -5.61
CA VAL A 117 -22.61 15.73 -4.77
C VAL A 117 -23.80 15.98 -5.69
N GLN A 118 -24.92 15.31 -5.44
CA GLN A 118 -26.19 15.68 -6.05
C GLN A 118 -26.45 17.12 -5.63
N GLN A 119 -26.18 18.04 -6.55
CA GLN A 119 -26.42 19.46 -6.31
C GLN A 119 -27.91 19.56 -5.99
N ALA A 120 -28.23 20.05 -4.80
CA ALA A 120 -29.62 20.27 -4.42
C ALA A 120 -30.27 21.14 -5.51
N PRO A 121 -31.53 20.86 -5.91
CA PRO A 121 -32.18 21.63 -6.97
C PRO A 121 -32.15 23.11 -6.60
N THR A 122 -31.32 23.88 -7.31
CA THR A 122 -31.24 25.33 -7.12
C THR A 122 -32.55 25.94 -7.56
N ASN A 123 -33.18 26.77 -6.73
CA ASN A 123 -34.43 27.43 -7.10
C ASN A 123 -34.19 28.31 -8.34
N PRO A 124 -34.81 28.01 -9.50
CA PRO A 124 -34.54 28.72 -10.76
C PRO A 124 -35.08 30.16 -10.77
N CYS A 125 -35.83 30.56 -9.75
CA CYS A 125 -36.35 31.91 -9.57
C CYS A 125 -35.44 32.81 -8.71
N ILE A 126 -34.25 32.35 -8.29
CA ILE A 126 -33.34 33.13 -7.44
C ILE A 126 -31.92 33.17 -8.06
N PRO A 127 -31.45 34.33 -8.56
CA PRO A 127 -32.22 35.56 -8.81
C PRO A 127 -33.26 35.36 -9.92
N SER A 128 -34.37 36.11 -9.90
CA SER A 128 -35.47 35.91 -10.85
C SER A 128 -35.05 36.28 -12.28
N PRO A 129 -35.17 35.36 -13.26
CA PRO A 129 -34.87 35.64 -14.66
C PRO A 129 -36.03 36.31 -15.41
N CYS A 130 -37.20 36.47 -14.79
CA CYS A 130 -38.44 36.85 -15.46
C CYS A 130 -38.56 38.34 -15.81
N GLY A 131 -37.59 39.17 -15.44
CA GLY A 131 -37.65 40.62 -15.69
C GLY A 131 -38.61 41.37 -14.76
N PRO A 132 -38.68 42.71 -14.88
CA PRO A 132 -39.52 43.54 -14.03
C PRO A 132 -41.02 43.26 -14.25
N ASN A 133 -41.82 43.52 -13.21
CA ASN A 133 -43.28 43.34 -13.22
C ASN A 133 -43.78 41.94 -13.61
N SER A 134 -42.92 40.92 -13.42
CA SER A 134 -43.20 39.52 -13.73
C SER A 134 -43.06 38.64 -12.50
N GLN A 135 -44.00 37.72 -12.29
CA GLN A 135 -43.89 36.67 -11.28
C GLN A 135 -43.12 35.47 -11.86
N CYS A 136 -42.18 34.94 -11.07
CA CYS A 136 -41.51 33.68 -11.35
C CYS A 136 -42.15 32.56 -10.52
N LYS A 137 -42.54 31.47 -11.18
CA LYS A 137 -43.02 30.22 -10.56
C LYS A 137 -42.13 29.07 -11.01
N GLN A 138 -41.69 28.23 -10.09
CA GLN A 138 -40.92 27.05 -10.45
C GLN A 138 -41.82 26.00 -11.12
N SER A 139 -41.43 25.54 -12.31
CA SER A 139 -42.10 24.47 -13.05
C SER A 139 -41.09 23.36 -13.34
N GLY A 140 -40.96 22.42 -12.41
CA GLY A 140 -39.91 21.41 -12.44
C GLY A 140 -38.52 22.01 -12.18
N GLU A 141 -37.58 21.83 -13.11
CA GLU A 141 -36.23 22.40 -13.05
C GLU A 141 -36.11 23.76 -13.76
N SER A 142 -37.20 24.27 -14.37
CA SER A 142 -37.20 25.53 -15.13
C SER A 142 -38.06 26.62 -14.46
N PRO A 143 -37.70 27.90 -14.62
CA PRO A 143 -38.53 29.02 -14.19
C PRO A 143 -39.65 29.26 -15.20
N SER A 144 -40.88 29.39 -14.72
CA SER A 144 -42.05 29.81 -15.49
C SER A 144 -42.37 31.27 -15.16
N CYS A 145 -42.36 32.12 -16.16
CA CYS A 145 -42.58 33.55 -16.00
C CYS A 145 -43.97 33.94 -16.48
N SER A 146 -44.67 34.76 -15.70
CA SER A 146 -45.93 35.41 -16.11
C SER A 146 -45.97 36.87 -15.62
N CYS A 147 -46.70 37.75 -16.30
CA CYS A 147 -46.86 39.13 -15.83
C CYS A 147 -47.66 39.15 -14.52
N LEU A 148 -47.35 40.12 -13.64
CA LEU A 148 -48.16 40.40 -12.45
C LEU A 148 -49.54 40.93 -12.86
N GLU A 149 -50.51 40.86 -11.94
CA GLU A 149 -51.85 41.42 -12.15
C GLU A 149 -51.78 42.93 -12.47
N GLY A 150 -52.56 43.38 -13.46
CA GLY A 150 -52.49 44.74 -14.00
C GLY A 150 -51.38 44.98 -15.04
N TYR A 151 -50.59 43.95 -15.38
CA TYR A 151 -49.59 44.01 -16.44
C TYR A 151 -49.93 43.05 -17.59
N LEU A 152 -49.81 43.56 -18.81
CA LEU A 152 -50.07 42.83 -20.05
C LEU A 152 -48.77 42.57 -20.81
N GLY A 153 -48.76 41.49 -21.59
CA GLY A 153 -47.63 41.10 -22.43
C GLY A 153 -47.05 39.74 -22.05
N ILE A 154 -45.81 39.51 -22.48
CA ILE A 154 -45.06 38.27 -22.21
C ILE A 154 -43.76 38.68 -21.52
N PRO A 155 -43.43 38.12 -20.34
CA PRO A 155 -42.16 38.36 -19.67
C PRO A 155 -40.96 38.13 -20.61
N PRO A 156 -39.89 38.94 -20.51
CA PRO A 156 -39.64 39.99 -19.51
C PRO A 156 -40.28 41.35 -19.82
N ASN A 157 -41.05 41.47 -20.92
CA ASN A 157 -41.59 42.74 -21.42
C ASN A 157 -43.04 42.98 -20.96
N CYS A 158 -43.28 42.88 -19.66
CA CYS A 158 -44.59 43.20 -19.08
C CYS A 158 -44.78 44.72 -18.97
N ARG A 159 -45.87 45.22 -19.54
CA ARG A 159 -46.25 46.65 -19.50
C ARG A 159 -47.55 46.83 -18.71
N PRO A 160 -47.75 47.94 -18.00
CA PRO A 160 -49.01 48.18 -17.30
C PRO A 160 -50.17 48.23 -18.31
N GLU A 161 -51.35 47.79 -17.87
CA GLU A 161 -52.58 47.81 -18.66
C GLU A 161 -53.01 49.23 -19.07
N CYS A 162 -52.66 50.23 -18.25
CA CYS A 162 -52.87 51.65 -18.52
C CYS A 162 -51.64 52.45 -18.06
N VAL A 163 -51.21 53.40 -18.88
CA VAL A 163 -50.09 54.33 -18.56
C VAL A 163 -50.62 55.69 -18.10
N SER A 164 -51.92 55.95 -18.29
CA SER A 164 -52.61 57.17 -17.91
C SER A 164 -53.97 56.85 -17.29
N ASN A 165 -54.37 57.61 -16.25
CA ASN A 165 -55.68 57.52 -15.59
C ASN A 165 -56.87 57.66 -16.55
N SER A 166 -56.67 58.16 -17.76
CA SER A 166 -57.69 58.25 -18.82
C SER A 166 -58.03 56.90 -19.47
N GLU A 167 -57.19 55.87 -19.30
CA GLU A 167 -57.31 54.57 -19.97
C GLU A 167 -57.57 53.40 -19.00
N CYS A 168 -57.49 53.63 -17.69
CA CYS A 168 -57.86 52.61 -16.71
C CYS A 168 -59.39 52.59 -16.56
N THR A 169 -60.03 51.46 -16.87
CA THR A 169 -61.44 51.26 -16.52
C THR A 169 -61.54 51.21 -15.00
N SER A 170 -62.05 52.26 -14.37
CA SER A 170 -62.34 52.29 -12.94
C SER A 170 -63.42 51.25 -12.63
N HIS A 171 -63.02 50.04 -12.27
CA HIS A 171 -63.95 49.06 -11.71
C HIS A 171 -64.40 49.57 -10.33
N LEU A 172 -65.70 49.87 -10.25
CA LEU A 172 -66.46 50.16 -9.03
C LEU A 172 -66.27 49.06 -7.97
#